data_AF-A0A5A7P8Z8-F1
#
_entry.id   AF-A0A5A7P8Z8-F1
#
_cell.length_a   1.000
_cell.length_b   1.000
_cell.length_c   1.000
_cell.angle_alpha   90.00
_cell.angle_beta   90.00
_cell.angle_gamma   90.00
#
_symmetry.space_group_name_H-M   'P 1'
#
loop_
_entity.id
_entity.type
_entity.pdbx_description
1 polymer ?
#
loop_
_entity_poly.entity_id
_entity_poly.type
_entity_poly.pdbx_seq_one_letter_code
_entity_poly.pdbx_strand_id
1 'polypeptide(L)'
;MGGTLWDEGAVICNWSAAMDFTGTQEEALIMTTRWALMEGRKRRLEKICCCLGNANLVKKLMDRSSFPWGYNVVADDVYLLVNSFSSCSFLFNFVACVLV
;
A
#
# COMPACT_ATOMS: atom_id res chain seq x y z
N MET A 1 -10.83 4.52 0.55
CA MET A 1 -9.59 3.88 0.08
C MET A 1 -9.49 4.05 -1.42
N GLY A 2 -8.30 4.23 -1.99
CA GLY A 2 -8.14 4.40 -3.44
C GLY A 2 -6.70 4.26 -3.90
N GLY A 3 -6.52 4.20 -5.21
CA GLY A 3 -5.20 4.09 -5.84
C GLY A 3 -5.22 4.54 -7.30
N THR A 4 -4.04 4.81 -7.81
CA THR A 4 -3.80 5.19 -9.20
C THR A 4 -2.71 4.29 -9.76
N LEU A 5 -2.97 3.70 -10.92
CA LEU A 5 -2.00 2.91 -11.67
C LEU A 5 -1.38 3.80 -12.72
N TRP A 6 -0.05 3.84 -12.70
CA TRP A 6 0.77 4.53 -13.67
C TRP A 6 1.49 3.50 -14.54
N ASP A 7 1.59 3.79 -15.83
CA ASP A 7 2.43 3.05 -16.78
C ASP A 7 3.11 4.07 -17.69
N GLU A 8 4.45 4.01 -17.78
CA GLU A 8 5.26 4.96 -18.54
C GLU A 8 4.94 6.46 -18.28
N GLY A 9 4.60 6.80 -17.04
CA GLY A 9 4.22 8.17 -16.65
C GLY A 9 2.80 8.59 -17.01
N ALA A 10 2.01 7.71 -17.63
CA ALA A 10 0.59 7.92 -17.89
C ALA A 10 -0.29 7.26 -16.82
N VAL A 11 -1.37 7.93 -16.42
CA VAL A 11 -2.40 7.32 -15.58
C VAL A 11 -3.22 6.35 -16.41
N ILE A 12 -3.09 5.06 -16.14
CA ILE A 12 -3.87 4.02 -16.81
C ILE A 12 -5.25 3.87 -16.17
N CYS A 13 -5.31 3.89 -14.84
CA CYS A 13 -6.59 3.81 -14.15
C CYS A 13 -6.53 4.38 -12.73
N ASN A 14 -7.67 4.88 -12.29
CA ASN A 14 -7.94 5.21 -10.89
C ASN A 14 -8.97 4.23 -10.35
N TRP A 15 -8.84 3.87 -9.09
CA TRP A 15 -9.87 3.12 -8.38
C TRP A 15 -10.07 3.70 -6.99
N SER A 16 -11.32 3.69 -6.55
CA SER A 16 -11.70 4.14 -5.22
C SER A 16 -12.79 3.23 -4.68
N ALA A 17 -12.68 2.87 -3.41
CA ALA A 17 -13.73 2.21 -2.65
C ALA A 17 -14.03 3.05 -1.41
N ALA A 18 -15.30 3.35 -1.21
CA ALA A 18 -15.81 3.80 0.07
C ALA A 18 -15.99 2.57 0.96
N MET A 19 -15.47 2.64 2.17
CA MET A 19 -15.69 1.61 3.19
C MET A 19 -15.88 2.35 4.50
N ASP A 20 -16.98 2.05 5.19
CA ASP A 20 -17.17 2.51 6.56
C ASP A 20 -16.10 1.82 7.41
N PHE A 21 -15.24 2.62 8.02
CA PHE A 21 -14.14 2.15 8.84
C PHE A 21 -14.20 2.83 10.20
N THR A 22 -14.30 2.01 11.24
CA THR A 22 -14.24 2.42 12.64
C THR A 22 -12.94 1.89 13.23
N GLY A 23 -11.96 2.77 13.41
CA GLY A 23 -10.65 2.42 13.95
C GLY A 23 -9.70 3.61 13.97
N THR A 24 -8.43 3.35 14.24
CA THR A 24 -7.42 4.42 14.27
C THR A 24 -7.00 4.83 12.86
N GLN A 25 -6.44 6.03 12.71
CA GLN A 25 -5.89 6.47 11.42
C GLN A 25 -4.77 5.54 10.92
N GLU A 26 -3.92 5.02 11.81
CA GLU A 26 -2.85 4.09 11.45
C GLU A 26 -3.40 2.76 10.92
N GLU A 27 -4.43 2.23 11.55
CA GLU A 27 -5.14 1.03 11.12
C GLU A 27 -5.87 1.25 9.78
N ALA A 28 -6.49 2.41 9.59
CA ALA A 28 -7.10 2.78 8.30
C ALA A 28 -6.05 2.78 7.17
N LEU A 29 -4.85 3.30 7.44
CA LEU A 29 -3.77 3.39 6.46
C LEU A 29 -3.19 2.01 6.13
N ILE A 30 -2.97 1.13 7.11
CA ILE A 30 -2.45 -0.21 6.85
C ILE A 30 -3.49 -1.08 6.11
N MET A 31 -4.78 -0.93 6.44
CA MET A 31 -5.88 -1.56 5.71
C MET A 31 -5.97 -1.05 4.26
N THR A 32 -5.80 0.25 4.05
CA THR A 32 -5.74 0.85 2.70
C THR A 32 -4.57 0.29 1.91
N THR A 33 -3.41 0.15 2.53
CA THR A 33 -2.20 -0.41 1.92
C THR A 33 -2.43 -1.86 1.50
N ARG A 34 -2.97 -2.68 2.41
CA ARG A 34 -3.35 -4.07 2.13
C ARG A 34 -4.28 -4.17 0.93
N TRP A 35 -5.33 -3.35 0.92
CA TRP A 35 -6.30 -3.35 -0.18
C TRP A 35 -5.67 -2.97 -1.52
N ALA A 36 -4.79 -1.96 -1.55
CA ALA A 36 -4.07 -1.57 -2.76
C ALA A 36 -3.20 -2.71 -3.31
N LEU A 37 -2.50 -3.44 -2.43
CA LEU A 37 -1.71 -4.61 -2.81
C LEU A 37 -2.60 -5.76 -3.32
N MET A 38 -3.73 -6.03 -2.67
CA MET A 38 -4.68 -7.03 -3.17
C MET A 38 -5.19 -6.70 -4.57
N GLU A 39 -5.48 -5.43 -4.83
CA GLU A 39 -5.96 -4.97 -6.13
C GLU A 39 -4.87 -5.07 -7.21
N GLY A 40 -3.63 -4.70 -6.88
CA GLY A 40 -2.48 -4.90 -7.76
C GLY A 40 -2.27 -6.37 -8.13
N ARG A 41 -2.41 -7.27 -7.16
CA ARG A 41 -2.33 -8.72 -7.40
C ARG A 41 -3.45 -9.23 -8.29
N LYS A 42 -4.70 -8.81 -8.07
CA LYS A 42 -5.84 -9.17 -8.94
C LYS A 42 -5.60 -8.76 -10.40
N ARG A 43 -4.93 -7.61 -10.58
CA ARG A 43 -4.57 -7.05 -11.89
C ARG A 43 -3.27 -7.63 -12.46
N ARG A 44 -2.65 -8.59 -11.77
CA ARG A 44 -1.39 -9.25 -12.16
C ARG A 44 -0.25 -8.25 -12.40
N LEU A 45 -0.20 -7.18 -11.61
CA LEU A 45 0.94 -6.26 -11.63
C LEU A 45 2.17 -7.00 -11.11
N GLU A 46 3.29 -6.89 -11.83
CA GLU A 46 4.57 -7.44 -11.37
C GLU A 46 5.24 -6.51 -10.37
N LYS A 47 5.13 -5.20 -10.60
CA LYS A 47 5.73 -4.16 -9.79
C LYS A 47 4.66 -3.24 -9.21
N ILE A 48 4.82 -2.83 -7.96
CA ILE A 48 3.89 -1.89 -7.31
C ILE A 48 4.64 -0.88 -6.44
N CYS A 49 4.19 0.37 -6.49
CA CYS A 49 4.69 1.43 -5.62
C CYS A 49 3.52 2.01 -4.82
N CYS A 50 3.57 1.85 -3.50
CA CYS A 50 2.55 2.34 -2.59
C CYS A 50 3.00 3.67 -1.98
N CYS A 51 2.41 4.77 -2.46
CA CYS A 51 2.63 6.10 -1.91
C CYS A 51 1.69 6.33 -0.71
N LEU A 52 2.26 6.50 0.49
CA LEU A 52 1.53 6.64 1.76
C LEU A 52 1.71 8.04 2.35
N GLY A 53 0.64 8.58 2.94
CA GLY A 53 0.64 9.90 3.59
C GLY A 53 1.23 9.93 5.01
N ASN A 54 1.85 8.84 5.47
CA ASN A 54 2.39 8.71 6.82
C ASN A 54 3.80 8.14 6.78
N ALA A 55 4.81 8.99 7.05
CA ALA A 55 6.22 8.62 7.01
C ALA A 55 6.59 7.53 8.04
N ASN A 56 5.95 7.54 9.21
CA ASN A 56 6.20 6.54 10.24
C ASN A 56 5.70 5.16 9.79
N LEU A 57 4.53 5.10 9.13
CA LEU A 57 4.03 3.86 8.57
C LEU A 57 4.91 3.33 7.44
N VAL A 58 5.37 4.20 6.53
CA VAL A 58 6.33 3.83 5.48
C VAL A 58 7.58 3.21 6.09
N LYS A 59 8.17 3.87 7.09
CA LYS A 59 9.33 3.36 7.80
C LYS A 59 9.06 2.00 8.45
N LYS A 60 7.95 1.84 9.17
CA LYS A 60 7.57 0.57 9.80
C LYS A 60 7.43 -0.57 8.77
N LEU A 61 6.81 -0.31 7.63
CA LEU A 61 6.62 -1.28 6.55
C LEU A 61 7.94 -1.65 5.87
N MET A 62 8.85 -0.69 5.67
CA MET A 62 10.18 -0.97 5.10
C MET A 62 11.07 -1.73 6.08
N ASP A 63 11.08 -1.32 7.35
CA ASP A 63 11.91 -1.92 8.41
C ASP A 63 11.32 -3.25 8.94
N ARG A 64 10.17 -3.69 8.42
CA ARG A 64 9.39 -4.83 8.93
C ARG A 64 9.18 -4.80 10.45
N SER A 65 8.92 -3.61 10.98
CA SER A 65 8.76 -3.37 12.42
C SER A 65 7.51 -4.05 12.97
N SER A 66 7.54 -4.37 14.27
CA SER A 66 6.38 -4.90 14.97
C SER A 66 5.26 -3.87 15.05
N PHE A 67 4.04 -4.30 14.72
CA PHE A 67 2.83 -3.52 14.92
C PHE A 67 2.11 -3.92 16.22
N PRO A 68 1.34 -3.02 16.84
CA PRO A 68 0.45 -3.35 17.95
C PRO A 68 -0.46 -4.54 17.63
N TRP A 69 -0.75 -5.34 18.66
CA TRP A 69 -1.46 -6.62 18.52
C TRP A 69 -2.80 -6.52 17.78
N GLY A 70 -3.51 -5.39 17.91
CA GLY A 70 -4.81 -5.17 17.27
C GLY A 70 -4.79 -5.21 15.73
N TYR A 71 -3.64 -4.99 15.08
CA TYR A 71 -3.53 -4.98 13.62
C TYR A 71 -2.24 -5.60 13.08
N ASN A 72 -1.54 -6.40 13.91
CA ASN A 72 -0.41 -7.21 13.49
C ASN A 72 -0.80 -8.17 12.34
N VAL A 73 -1.99 -8.76 12.39
CA VAL A 73 -2.45 -9.73 11.39
C VAL A 73 -2.59 -9.07 10.02
N VAL A 74 -3.03 -7.80 10.00
CA VAL A 74 -3.13 -7.00 8.78
C VAL A 74 -1.74 -6.68 8.22
N ALA A 75 -0.78 -6.37 9.10
CA ALA A 75 0.60 -6.14 8.70
C ALA A 75 1.26 -7.40 8.13
N ASP A 76 1.03 -8.56 8.74
CA ASP A 76 1.54 -9.84 8.24
C ASP A 76 0.98 -10.15 6.85
N ASP A 77 -0.32 -9.90 6.62
CA ASP A 77 -0.92 -10.07 5.29
C ASP A 77 -0.34 -9.06 4.27
N VAL A 78 -0.04 -7.83 4.69
CA VAL A 78 0.69 -6.87 3.84
C VAL A 78 2.05 -7.44 3.44
N TYR A 79 2.83 -7.99 4.37
CA TYR A 79 4.14 -8.57 4.05
C TYR A 79 4.05 -9.79 3.13
N LEU A 80 3.03 -10.63 3.31
CA LEU A 80 2.77 -11.75 2.40
C LEU A 80 2.41 -11.27 0.99
N LEU A 81 1.58 -10.23 0.88
CA LEU A 81 1.22 -9.63 -0.40
C LEU A 81 2.43 -8.96 -1.07
N VAL A 82 3.26 -8.25 -0.33
CA VAL A 82 4.52 -7.64 -0.82
C VAL A 82 5.40 -8.69 -1.49
N ASN A 83 5.54 -9.87 -0.90
CA ASN A 83 6.34 -10.97 -1.46
C ASN A 83 5.73 -11.60 -2.73
N SER A 84 4.49 -11.26 -3.09
CA SER A 84 3.85 -11.74 -4.33
C SER A 84 4.19 -10.90 -5.56
N PHE A 85 4.84 -9.76 -5.37
CA PHE A 85 5.32 -8.87 -6.44
C PHE A 85 6.80 -9.10 -6.71
N SER A 86 7.25 -8.91 -7.95
CA SER A 86 8.67 -8.93 -8.29
C SER A 86 9.41 -7.70 -7.75
N SER A 87 8.69 -6.59 -7.60
CA SER A 87 9.17 -5.39 -6.90
C SER A 87 8.01 -4.69 -6.19
N CYS A 88 8.20 -4.35 -4.92
CA CYS A 88 7.26 -3.57 -4.14
C CYS A 88 7.99 -2.52 -3.32
N SER A 89 7.57 -1.26 -3.43
CA SER A 89 8.18 -0.13 -2.71
C SER A 89 7.13 0.69 -1.97
N PHE A 90 7.48 1.21 -0.80
CA PHE A 90 6.66 2.14 -0.04
C PHE A 90 7.34 3.50 -0.02
N LEU A 91 6.62 4.54 -0.42
CA LEU A 91 7.15 5.90 -0.45
C LEU A 91 6.29 6.83 0.39
N PHE A 92 6.95 7.77 1.07
CA PHE A 92 6.25 8.87 1.70
C PHE A 92 6.07 9.98 0.66
N ASN A 93 4.82 10.40 0.45
CA ASN A 93 4.42 11.52 -0.40
C ASN A 93 4.43 11.25 -1.93
N PHE A 94 3.39 11.75 -2.62
CA PHE A 94 3.11 11.45 -4.03
C PHE A 94 4.11 12.08 -5.01
N VAL A 95 4.78 13.16 -4.59
CA VAL A 95 5.72 13.92 -5.43
C VAL A 95 6.94 13.10 -5.86
N ALA A 96 7.24 12.00 -5.14
CA ALA A 96 8.36 11.11 -5.45
C ALA A 96 7.96 9.81 -6.17
N CYS A 97 6.66 9.57 -6.46
CA CYS A 97 6.20 8.41 -7.23
C CYS A 97 6.48 8.61 -8.74
N VAL A 98 7.73 8.88 -9.13
CA VAL A 98 8.18 8.81 -10.53
C VAL A 98 8.97 7.52 -10.66
N LEU A 99 8.30 6.46 -11.13
CA LEU A 99 8.99 5.24 -11.57
C LEU A 99 9.78 5.60 -12.84
N VAL A 100 11.11 5.51 -12.73
CA VAL A 100 12.03 5.44 -13.88
C VAL A 100 12.00 4.02 -14.45
#